data_AF-A0A258K9K6-F1
#
_entry.id   AF-A0A258K9K6-F1
#
_cell.length_a   1.000
_cell.length_b   1.000
_cell.length_c   1.000
_cell.angle_alpha   90.00
_cell.angle_beta   90.00
_cell.angle_gamma   90.00
#
_symmetry.space_group_name_H-M   'P 1'
#
loop_
_entity.id
_entity.type
_entity.pdbx_description
1 polymer ?
#
loop_
_entity_poly.entity_id
_entity_poly.type
_entity_poly.pdbx_seq_one_letter_code
_entity_poly.pdbx_strand_id
1 'polypeptide(L)' 'LSDRITVLARGEILTEGPYAEVSKNPQVIEAYMGTGHGHG' A
#
# COMPACT_ATOMS: atom_id res chain seq x y z
N LEU A 1 -9.81 12.93 14.10
CA LEU A 1 -8.51 12.93 13.39
C LEU A 1 -8.51 11.71 12.48
N SER A 2 -8.69 11.93 11.18
CA SER A 2 -8.96 10.86 10.20
C SER A 2 -7.75 10.69 9.29
N ASP A 3 -6.68 10.08 9.79
CA ASP A 3 -5.48 9.72 9.01
C ASP A 3 -5.70 8.42 8.24
N ARG A 4 -6.80 8.35 7.48
CA ARG A 4 -7.05 7.23 6.57
C ARG A 4 -6.26 7.49 5.29
N ILE A 5 -5.35 6.58 4.97
CA ILE A 5 -4.57 6.60 3.74
C ILE A 5 -5.06 5.49 2.82
N THR A 6 -4.99 5.76 1.53
CA THR A 6 -5.34 4.80 0.48
C THR A 6 -4.04 4.39 -0.22
N VAL A 7 -3.73 3.11 -0.20
CA VAL A 7 -2.57 2.54 -0.88
C VAL A 7 -3.01 1.99 -2.22
N LEU A 8 -2.35 2.45 -3.28
CA LEU A 8 -2.59 2.02 -4.64
C LEU A 8 -1.41 1.14 -5.11
N ALA A 9 -1.72 0.01 -5.74
CA ALA A 9 -0.74 -0.86 -6.38
C ALA A 9 -1.21 -1.16 -7.79
N ARG A 10 -0.35 -0.95 -8.79
CA ARG A 10 -0.64 -1.25 -10.22
C ARG A 10 -1.92 -0.60 -10.78
N GLY A 11 -2.34 0.54 -10.22
CA GLY A 11 -3.56 1.25 -10.64
C GLY A 11 -4.84 0.77 -9.95
N GLU A 12 -4.73 -0.17 -9.00
CA GLU A 12 -5.84 -0.69 -8.21
C GLU A 12 -5.68 -0.32 -6.73
N ILE A 13 -6.79 -0.21 -6.01
CA ILE A 13 -6.76 0.04 -4.57
C ILE A 13 -6.34 -1.25 -3.87
N LEU A 14 -5.18 -1.21 -3.24
CA LEU A 14 -4.65 -2.33 -2.46
C LEU A 14 -5.32 -2.39 -1.09
N THR A 15 -5.35 -1.25 -0.38
CA THR A 15 -6.01 -1.14 0.92
C THR A 15 -6.29 0.32 1.25
N GLU A 16 -7.35 0.57 2.02
CA GLU A 16 -7.67 1.88 2.58
C GLU A 16 -7.88 1.74 4.08
N GLY A 17 -7.24 2.61 4.87
CA GLY A 17 -7.37 2.56 6.31
C GLY A 17 -6.38 3.48 7.03
N PRO A 18 -6.41 3.51 8.37
CA PRO A 18 -5.46 4.29 9.13
C PRO A 18 -4.02 3.80 8.90
N TYR A 19 -3.06 4.73 8.83
CA TYR A 19 -1.63 4.39 8.59
C TYR A 19 -1.11 3.27 9.50
N ALA A 20 -1.53 3.24 10.77
CA ALA A 20 -1.10 2.22 11.73
C ALA A 20 -1.51 0.78 11.34
N GLU A 21 -2.64 0.62 10.66
CA GLU A 21 -3.12 -0.68 10.16
C GLU A 21 -2.50 -0.98 8.79
N VAL A 22 -2.48 0.03 7.91
CA VAL A 22 -1.93 -0.07 6.55
C VAL A 22 -0.43 -0.40 6.58
N SER A 23 0.34 0.22 7.47
CA SER A 23 1.78 -0.02 7.62
C SER A 23 2.12 -1.40 8.15
N LYS A 24 1.16 -2.09 8.80
CA LYS A 24 1.31 -3.47 9.27
C LYS A 24 0.76 -4.48 8.26
N ASN A 25 0.08 -4.02 7.22
CA ASN A 25 -0.53 -4.90 6.24
C ASN A 25 0.57 -5.55 5.39
N PRO A 26 0.69 -6.89 5.39
CA PRO A 26 1.71 -7.59 4.61
C PRO A 26 1.66 -7.21 3.14
N GLN A 27 0.47 -6.98 2.57
CA GLN A 27 0.33 -6.57 1.17
C GLN A 27 0.99 -5.22 0.88
N VAL A 28 0.93 -4.28 1.83
CA VAL A 28 1.56 -2.95 1.69
C VAL A 28 3.08 -3.08 1.79
N ILE A 29 3.54 -3.92 2.69
CA ILE A 29 4.97 -4.22 2.85
C ILE A 29 5.48 -4.91 1.58
N GLU A 30 4.77 -5.90 1.06
CA GLU A 30 5.08 -6.59 -0.20
C GLU A 30 5.07 -5.62 -1.40
N ALA A 31 4.09 -4.72 -1.48
CA ALA A 31 4.05 -3.69 -2.52
C ALA A 31 5.27 -2.74 -2.45
N TYR A 32 5.66 -2.34 -1.24
CA TYR A 32 6.82 -1.48 -1.00
C TYR A 32 8.16 -2.21 -1.25
N MET A 33 8.27 -3.48 -0.87
CA MET A 33 9.48 -4.31 -1.03
C MET A 33 9.66 -4.85 -2.46
N GLY A 34 8.58 -5.03 -3.22
CA GLY A 34 8.57 -5.92 -4.39
C GLY A 34 8.05 -5.35 -5.71
N THR A 35 7.79 -4.04 -5.82
CA THR A 35 7.35 -3.43 -7.11
C THR A 35 8.30 -2.39 -7.69
N GLY A 36 9.56 -2.39 -7.25
CA GLY A 36 10.66 -1.64 -7.89
C GLY A 36 11.18 -2.26 -9.21
N HIS A 37 10.40 -3.12 -9.86
CA HIS A 37 10.75 -3.73 -11.15
C HIS A 37 9.49 -3.82 -12.02
N GLY A 38 9.40 -2.97 -13.04
CA GLY A 38 8.26 -2.96 -13.96
C GLY A 38 8.08 -1.70 -14.79
N HIS A 39 9.16 -0.95 -15.06
CA HIS A 39 9.28 -0.23 -16.33
C HIS A 39 10.14 -1.11 -17.23
N GLY A 40 9.52 -1.68 -18.26
CA GLY A 40 10.11 -2.60 -19.22
C GLY A 40 9.03 -3.35 -19.97
#